data_AF-A0A9E5SRH3-F1
#
_entry.id   AF-A0A9E5SRH3-F1
#
_cell.length_a   1.000
_cell.length_b   1.000
_cell.length_c   1.000
_cell.angle_alpha   90.00
_cell.angle_beta   90.00
_cell.angle_gamma   90.00
#
_symmetry.space_group_name_H-M   'P 1'
#
loop_
_entity.id
_entity.type
_entity.pdbx_description
1 polymer ?
#
loop_
_entity_poly.entity_id
_entity_poly.type
_entity_poly.pdbx_seq_one_letter_code
_entity_poly.pdbx_strand_id
1 'polypeptide(L)'
;FESVQENDLLADIIPPGDGTDGMTVTGKTLPAQKGKAAKPPKGKNTRLSEDGLKLFAAKSGRVDYIAGLVEVSDMLRIPGDVNMSVGNIDFPGDVEIKGNVLANFTVKATGNVEVWGVVEAATIIAGKNIVLKAGIQGMDRGMLQAGGNITARFIEKTQVQAKGSLFSDYIAHSTVSVFGRVALSGRHAKIIGSVIRAGKEVVARHVGASSLIEIGVSPEMRARLAALEERQTQIAAQLEKIESVMGAMPLDEPGDSPLHQKLAMAHVQLETELAGCASEIEMLRTVLAERSGGKVHISGLVEQDTKLIIDSAQYLVRSNMEYATFRYSEGEVVFGSCEKTAR
;
A
#
# COMPACT_ATOMS: atom_id res chain seq x y z
N PHE A 1 18.71 14.61 5.99
CA PHE A 1 19.03 13.44 5.14
C PHE A 1 19.02 13.93 3.71
N GLU A 2 20.07 13.65 2.94
CA GLU A 2 20.11 14.03 1.53
C GLU A 2 19.86 12.77 0.70
N SER A 3 18.67 12.74 0.08
CA SER A 3 18.25 11.68 -0.82
C SER A 3 18.60 12.06 -2.25
N VAL A 4 19.12 11.11 -3.02
CA VAL A 4 19.45 11.28 -4.43
C VAL A 4 18.62 10.34 -5.29
N GLN A 5 18.42 10.72 -6.54
CA GLN A 5 17.86 9.88 -7.59
C GLN A 5 18.97 9.22 -8.40
N GLU A 6 18.61 8.16 -9.13
CA GLU A 6 19.50 7.56 -10.11
C GLU A 6 19.97 8.61 -11.14
N ASN A 7 21.29 8.65 -11.38
CA ASN A 7 22.02 9.59 -12.23
C ASN A 7 22.28 10.99 -11.66
N ASP A 8 21.93 11.27 -10.40
CA ASP A 8 22.31 12.53 -9.75
C ASP A 8 23.83 12.63 -9.57
N LEU A 9 24.37 13.85 -9.70
CA LEU A 9 25.78 14.15 -9.47
C LEU A 9 26.06 14.15 -7.95
N LEU A 10 27.00 13.32 -7.52
CA LEU A 10 27.38 13.15 -6.12
C LEU A 10 28.66 13.91 -5.75
N ALA A 11 29.64 13.94 -6.65
CA ALA A 11 30.91 14.59 -6.41
C ALA A 11 31.61 14.98 -7.72
N ASP A 12 32.24 16.15 -7.72
CA ASP A 12 33.21 16.57 -8.73
C ASP A 12 34.63 16.28 -8.22
N ILE A 13 35.42 15.59 -9.05
CA ILE A 13 36.81 15.22 -8.78
C ILE A 13 37.69 16.24 -9.49
N ILE A 14 38.32 17.10 -8.70
CA ILE A 14 39.23 18.12 -9.22
C ILE A 14 40.57 17.43 -9.58
N PRO A 15 41.01 17.47 -10.86
CA PRO A 15 42.28 16.88 -11.25
C PRO A 15 43.45 17.66 -10.63
N PRO A 16 44.60 17.02 -10.41
CA PRO A 16 45.77 17.71 -9.87
C PRO A 16 46.22 18.81 -10.84
N GLY A 17 46.42 20.02 -10.32
CA GLY A 17 47.05 21.09 -11.08
C GLY A 17 48.54 20.83 -11.31
N ASP A 18 49.08 21.41 -12.38
CA ASP A 18 50.52 21.51 -12.55
C ASP A 18 51.09 22.48 -11.51
N GLY A 19 52.17 22.07 -10.86
CA GLY A 19 52.91 22.96 -9.97
C GLY A 19 53.65 24.01 -10.79
N THR A 20 53.89 25.18 -10.19
CA THR A 20 54.72 26.22 -10.81
C THR A 20 56.19 25.97 -10.48
N ASP A 21 57.03 25.85 -11.51
CA ASP A 21 58.47 25.70 -11.33
C ASP A 21 59.04 26.85 -10.48
N GLY A 22 59.90 26.49 -9.53
CA GLY A 22 60.61 27.44 -8.70
C GLY A 22 61.89 27.92 -9.38
N MET A 23 62.55 28.91 -8.77
CA MET A 23 63.85 29.39 -9.22
C MET A 23 64.78 29.52 -8.02
N THR A 24 65.97 28.93 -8.11
CA THR A 24 67.03 29.15 -7.11
C THR A 24 67.52 30.59 -7.16
N VAL A 25 68.13 31.07 -6.07
CA VAL A 25 68.78 32.40 -6.02
C VAL A 25 69.92 32.58 -7.05
N THR A 26 70.41 31.48 -7.62
CA THR A 26 71.41 31.45 -8.70
C THR A 26 70.82 31.41 -10.11
N GLY A 27 69.49 31.50 -10.24
CA GLY A 27 68.79 31.53 -11.52
C GLY A 27 68.56 30.18 -12.19
N LYS A 28 68.79 29.05 -11.51
CA LYS A 28 68.43 27.71 -12.01
C LYS A 28 66.98 27.36 -11.68
N THR A 29 66.25 26.84 -12.65
CA THR A 29 64.88 26.34 -12.50
C THR A 29 64.83 25.10 -11.60
N LEU A 30 63.89 25.09 -10.67
CA LEU A 30 63.55 23.94 -9.83
C LEU A 30 62.24 23.35 -10.35
N PRO A 31 62.24 22.13 -10.92
CA PRO A 31 61.02 21.55 -11.47
C PRO A 31 60.01 21.31 -10.36
N ALA A 32 58.77 21.75 -10.57
CA ALA A 32 57.69 21.51 -9.65
C ALA A 32 57.27 20.04 -9.67
N GLN A 33 56.90 19.53 -8.50
CA GLN A 33 56.27 18.21 -8.44
C GLN A 33 54.82 18.32 -8.89
N LYS A 34 54.42 17.47 -9.83
CA LYS A 34 53.02 17.34 -10.22
C LYS A 34 52.17 16.94 -9.01
N GLY A 35 50.97 17.53 -8.91
CA GLY A 35 50.01 17.13 -7.89
C GLY A 35 49.67 15.64 -8.00
N LYS A 36 49.46 14.98 -6.85
CA LYS A 36 49.00 13.58 -6.85
C LYS A 36 47.52 13.54 -7.23
N ALA A 37 47.16 12.65 -8.15
CA ALA A 37 45.76 12.45 -8.52
C ALA A 37 44.94 12.00 -7.30
N ALA A 38 43.80 12.65 -7.07
CA ALA A 38 42.84 12.23 -6.06
C ALA A 38 42.27 10.87 -6.44
N LYS A 39 42.19 9.94 -5.48
CA LYS A 39 41.47 8.69 -5.72
C LYS A 39 39.96 9.02 -5.75
N PRO A 40 39.22 8.60 -6.79
CA PRO A 40 37.79 8.82 -6.85
C PRO A 40 37.13 8.16 -5.62
N PRO A 41 36.26 8.86 -4.89
CA PRO A 41 35.60 8.32 -3.70
C PRO A 41 34.44 7.39 -4.11
N LYS A 42 34.73 6.39 -4.96
CA LYS A 42 33.74 5.47 -5.54
C LYS A 42 33.38 4.37 -4.54
N GLY A 43 32.21 4.50 -3.92
CA GLY A 43 31.62 3.46 -3.08
C GLY A 43 30.49 2.67 -3.77
N LYS A 44 29.71 1.94 -2.99
CA LYS A 44 28.57 1.15 -3.48
C LYS A 44 27.49 2.02 -4.15
N ASN A 45 26.84 1.47 -5.18
CA ASN A 45 25.78 2.13 -5.95
C ASN A 45 26.19 3.52 -6.49
N THR A 46 27.46 3.71 -6.83
CA THR A 46 27.96 4.90 -7.53
C THR A 46 28.63 4.52 -8.84
N ARG A 47 28.57 5.42 -9.82
CA ARG A 47 29.16 5.28 -11.15
C ARG A 47 30.06 6.46 -11.45
N LEU A 48 31.26 6.21 -11.96
CA LEU A 48 32.17 7.25 -12.43
C LEU A 48 31.79 7.66 -13.87
N SER A 49 31.99 8.92 -14.24
CA SER A 49 31.98 9.33 -15.65
C SER A 49 33.11 8.65 -16.43
N GLU A 50 32.98 8.58 -17.76
CA GLU A 50 34.05 8.04 -18.63
C GLU A 50 35.38 8.76 -18.39
N ASP A 51 35.34 10.08 -18.21
CA ASP A 51 36.51 10.92 -17.95
C ASP A 51 37.09 10.76 -16.54
N GLY A 52 36.39 10.05 -15.65
CA GLY A 52 36.78 9.84 -14.27
C GLY A 52 36.74 11.07 -13.36
N LEU A 53 36.18 12.18 -13.84
CA LEU A 53 36.11 13.46 -13.11
C LEU A 53 34.80 13.67 -12.35
N LYS A 54 33.76 12.87 -12.62
CA LYS A 54 32.46 13.00 -11.95
C LYS A 54 32.01 11.68 -11.38
N LEU A 55 31.39 11.73 -10.21
CA LEU A 55 30.75 10.59 -9.57
C LEU A 55 29.23 10.80 -9.57
N PHE A 56 28.50 9.83 -10.10
CA PHE A 56 27.05 9.82 -10.20
C PHE A 56 26.43 8.72 -9.32
N ALA A 57 25.20 8.91 -8.89
CA ALA A 57 24.39 7.88 -8.25
C ALA A 57 23.99 6.81 -9.28
N ALA A 58 24.27 5.54 -8.99
CA ALA A 58 23.83 4.42 -9.83
C ALA A 58 22.42 3.91 -9.46
N LYS A 59 21.87 4.36 -8.33
CA LYS A 59 20.51 4.08 -7.85
C LYS A 59 20.01 5.25 -6.99
N SER A 60 18.70 5.38 -6.86
CA SER A 60 18.10 6.28 -5.87
C SER A 60 18.32 5.77 -4.45
N GLY A 61 18.52 6.67 -3.50
CA GLY A 61 18.74 6.31 -2.10
C GLY A 61 19.34 7.45 -1.27
N ARG A 62 19.94 7.10 -0.14
CA ARG A 62 20.64 8.04 0.75
C ARG A 62 22.13 8.06 0.44
N VAL A 63 22.70 9.25 0.31
CA VAL A 63 24.15 9.40 0.17
C VAL A 63 24.80 9.33 1.55
N ASP A 64 25.79 8.44 1.69
CA ASP A 64 26.64 8.35 2.87
C ASP A 64 28.11 8.48 2.47
N TYR A 65 28.88 9.26 3.23
CA TYR A 65 30.32 9.37 3.06
C TYR A 65 31.02 8.59 4.19
N ILE A 66 31.53 7.40 3.86
CA ILE A 66 32.09 6.47 4.84
C ILE A 66 33.52 6.10 4.43
N ALA A 67 34.48 6.29 5.34
CA ALA A 67 35.88 5.91 5.15
C ALA A 67 36.52 6.44 3.84
N GLY A 68 36.13 7.64 3.41
CA GLY A 68 36.65 8.26 2.19
C GLY A 68 35.92 7.87 0.91
N LEU A 69 34.85 7.08 0.99
CA LEU A 69 34.04 6.64 -0.14
C LEU A 69 32.63 7.24 -0.04
N VAL A 70 32.09 7.67 -1.17
CA VAL A 70 30.68 8.07 -1.31
C VAL A 70 29.91 6.83 -1.75
N GLU A 71 28.93 6.42 -0.94
CA GLU A 71 28.04 5.30 -1.25
C GLU A 71 26.59 5.80 -1.31
N VAL A 72 25.76 5.15 -2.14
CA VAL A 72 24.31 5.35 -2.11
C VAL A 72 23.64 4.13 -1.48
N SER A 73 23.10 4.32 -0.28
CA SER A 73 22.35 3.32 0.47
C SER A 73 20.90 3.29 -0.03
N ASP A 74 20.45 2.16 -0.54
CA ASP A 74 19.04 1.92 -0.93
C ASP A 74 18.17 1.47 0.26
N MET A 75 18.72 1.49 1.48
CA MET A 75 18.06 1.13 2.73
C MET A 75 18.28 2.18 3.81
N LEU A 76 17.21 2.68 4.40
CA LEU A 76 17.23 3.54 5.58
C LEU A 76 17.06 2.70 6.84
N ARG A 77 18.08 2.68 7.70
CA ARG A 77 18.03 2.00 9.01
C ARG A 77 17.82 2.98 10.14
N ILE A 78 16.79 2.72 10.95
CA ILE A 78 16.45 3.49 12.15
C ILE A 78 16.68 2.57 13.35
N PRO A 79 17.73 2.81 14.15
CA PRO A 79 18.12 1.91 15.24
C PRO A 79 17.15 1.94 16.43
N GLY A 80 16.27 2.94 16.50
CA GLY A 80 15.29 3.11 17.58
C GLY A 80 13.88 3.33 17.04
N ASP A 81 13.10 4.08 17.82
CA ASP A 81 11.69 4.33 17.55
C ASP A 81 11.49 5.47 16.57
N VAL A 82 10.42 5.39 15.77
CA VAL A 82 9.89 6.53 15.02
C VAL A 82 9.00 7.33 15.96
N ASN A 83 9.53 8.47 16.40
CA ASN A 83 8.91 9.39 17.35
C ASN A 83 9.05 10.84 16.86
N MET A 84 8.73 11.82 17.73
CA MET A 84 8.79 13.25 17.39
C MET A 84 10.18 13.72 16.93
N SER A 85 11.25 13.07 17.39
CA SER A 85 12.62 13.42 16.99
C SER A 85 12.96 12.91 15.58
N VAL A 86 12.41 11.77 15.17
CA VAL A 86 12.61 11.20 13.84
C VAL A 86 11.63 11.80 12.83
N GLY A 87 10.36 11.93 13.22
CA GLY A 87 9.28 12.42 12.38
C GLY A 87 8.76 11.39 11.37
N ASN A 88 8.00 11.88 10.39
CA ASN A 88 7.52 11.08 9.27
C ASN A 88 8.68 10.69 8.35
N ILE A 89 8.60 9.50 7.77
CA ILE A 89 9.64 8.97 6.89
C ILE A 89 9.05 8.86 5.49
N ASP A 90 9.75 9.42 4.51
CA ASP A 90 9.49 9.21 3.09
C ASP A 90 10.83 8.89 2.42
N PHE A 91 11.02 7.63 2.05
CA PHE A 91 12.31 7.13 1.57
C PHE A 91 12.17 6.37 0.24
N PRO A 92 12.91 6.77 -0.81
CA PRO A 92 12.90 6.10 -2.10
C PRO A 92 13.75 4.81 -2.09
N GLY A 93 13.47 3.90 -1.16
CA GLY A 93 14.17 2.62 -0.99
C GLY A 93 13.51 1.75 0.07
N ASP A 94 14.27 0.85 0.67
CA ASP A 94 13.83 0.01 1.78
C ASP A 94 13.96 0.77 3.12
N VAL A 95 13.06 0.53 4.07
CA VAL A 95 13.12 1.12 5.42
C VAL A 95 13.13 0.00 6.46
N GLU A 96 14.13 0.01 7.33
CA GLU A 96 14.24 -0.89 8.47
C GLU A 96 14.18 -0.09 9.77
N ILE A 97 13.22 -0.39 10.63
CA ILE A 97 13.02 0.23 11.94
C ILE A 97 13.22 -0.84 13.01
N LYS A 98 14.26 -0.68 13.82
CA LYS A 98 14.58 -1.62 14.92
C LYS A 98 13.69 -1.42 16.15
N GLY A 99 13.13 -0.22 16.32
CA GLY A 99 12.20 0.10 17.40
C GLY A 99 10.73 0.04 16.98
N ASN A 100 9.91 0.78 17.72
CA ASN A 100 8.48 0.94 17.53
C ASN A 100 8.17 2.08 16.55
N VAL A 101 6.97 2.08 15.97
CA VAL A 101 6.41 3.24 15.27
C VAL A 101 5.27 3.78 16.12
N LEU A 102 5.47 4.95 16.70
CA LEU A 102 4.49 5.55 17.61
C LEU A 102 3.28 6.11 16.85
N ALA A 103 2.23 6.43 17.61
CA ALA A 103 0.98 6.98 17.11
C ALA A 103 1.15 8.22 16.21
N ASN A 104 0.35 8.26 15.15
CA ASN A 104 0.23 9.37 14.19
C ASN A 104 1.48 9.64 13.33
N PHE A 105 2.47 8.73 13.33
CA PHE A 105 3.57 8.80 12.36
C PHE A 105 3.22 8.07 11.06
N THR A 106 3.80 8.55 9.97
CA THR A 106 3.69 7.95 8.65
C THR A 106 5.06 7.51 8.16
N VAL A 107 5.14 6.25 7.72
CA VAL A 107 6.34 5.66 7.11
C VAL A 107 6.00 5.28 5.68
N LYS A 108 6.61 5.96 4.71
CA LYS A 108 6.48 5.68 3.28
C LYS A 108 7.81 5.21 2.72
N ALA A 109 7.76 4.12 1.97
CA ALA A 109 8.89 3.55 1.30
C ALA A 109 8.48 3.09 -0.10
N THR A 110 9.30 3.35 -1.11
CA THR A 110 9.08 2.76 -2.46
C THR A 110 9.45 1.27 -2.49
N GLY A 111 10.33 0.84 -1.58
CA GLY A 111 10.74 -0.54 -1.39
C GLY A 111 9.92 -1.28 -0.34
N ASN A 112 10.59 -2.08 0.47
CA ASN A 112 10.04 -2.83 1.59
C ASN A 112 10.10 -2.00 2.88
N VAL A 113 9.18 -2.26 3.80
CA VAL A 113 9.24 -1.73 5.18
C VAL A 113 9.33 -2.89 6.16
N GLU A 114 10.37 -2.90 6.99
CA GLU A 114 10.55 -3.87 8.07
C GLU A 114 10.53 -3.15 9.42
N VAL A 115 9.60 -3.52 10.30
CA VAL A 115 9.50 -2.99 11.67
C VAL A 115 9.68 -4.14 12.65
N TRP A 116 10.63 -3.98 13.56
CA TRP A 116 10.94 -4.98 14.58
C TRP A 116 10.08 -4.83 15.83
N GLY A 117 9.75 -3.59 16.20
CA GLY A 117 8.85 -3.28 17.30
C GLY A 117 7.37 -3.33 16.93
N VAL A 118 6.55 -2.74 17.79
CA VAL A 118 5.10 -2.61 17.61
C VAL A 118 4.79 -1.33 16.84
N VAL A 119 3.78 -1.41 15.98
CA VAL A 119 3.21 -0.25 15.29
C VAL A 119 1.97 0.19 16.04
N GLU A 120 1.95 1.42 16.51
CA GLU A 120 0.84 1.99 17.28
C GLU A 120 0.19 3.09 16.47
N ALA A 121 -1.11 2.95 16.14
CA ALA A 121 -1.93 3.97 15.47
C ALA A 121 -1.21 4.79 14.37
N ALA A 122 -0.44 4.10 13.53
CA ALA A 122 0.44 4.69 12.53
C ALA A 122 0.12 4.18 11.11
N THR A 123 0.60 4.92 10.13
CA THR A 123 0.39 4.62 8.71
C THR A 123 1.68 4.13 8.07
N ILE A 124 1.68 2.90 7.56
CA ILE A 124 2.83 2.31 6.87
C ILE A 124 2.44 2.03 5.43
N ILE A 125 3.18 2.62 4.50
CA ILE A 125 2.99 2.48 3.06
C ILE A 125 4.29 1.97 2.46
N ALA A 126 4.25 0.79 1.83
CA ALA A 126 5.37 0.19 1.13
C ALA A 126 5.01 -0.09 -0.33
N GLY A 127 5.88 0.31 -1.27
CA GLY A 127 5.72 -0.04 -2.67
C GLY A 127 5.86 -1.55 -2.93
N LYS A 128 6.58 -2.27 -2.05
CA LYS A 128 6.72 -3.74 -2.08
C LYS A 128 6.09 -4.36 -0.84
N ASN A 129 6.87 -5.02 0.01
CA ASN A 129 6.35 -5.81 1.13
C ASN A 129 6.42 -5.03 2.46
N ILE A 130 5.49 -5.33 3.37
CA ILE A 130 5.54 -4.88 4.77
C ILE A 130 5.80 -6.11 5.65
N VAL A 131 6.81 -6.04 6.51
CA VAL A 131 7.14 -7.08 7.49
C VAL A 131 7.15 -6.47 8.89
N LEU A 132 6.15 -6.82 9.69
CA LEU A 132 6.08 -6.50 11.12
C LEU A 132 6.50 -7.75 11.89
N LYS A 133 7.64 -7.72 12.58
CA LYS A 133 8.09 -8.85 13.41
C LYS A 133 7.21 -9.06 14.63
N ALA A 134 6.64 -7.98 15.15
CA ALA A 134 5.57 -8.00 16.14
C ALA A 134 4.22 -7.84 15.43
N GLY A 135 3.54 -6.72 15.59
CA GLY A 135 2.22 -6.49 15.01
C GLY A 135 1.82 -5.03 15.07
N ILE A 136 0.55 -4.76 14.79
CA ILE A 136 -0.03 -3.42 14.79
C ILE A 136 -1.23 -3.33 15.73
N GLN A 137 -1.24 -2.26 16.53
CA GLN A 137 -2.38 -1.80 17.30
C GLN A 137 -2.86 -0.47 16.72
N GLY A 138 -3.80 -0.53 15.79
CA GLY A 138 -4.19 0.64 15.00
C GLY A 138 -5.06 1.66 15.74
N MET A 139 -5.75 1.26 16.81
CA MET A 139 -6.72 2.12 17.52
C MET A 139 -7.68 2.86 16.55
N ASP A 140 -8.14 2.16 15.50
CA ASP A 140 -9.02 2.67 14.43
C ASP A 140 -8.42 3.75 13.52
N ARG A 141 -7.12 4.05 13.67
CA ARG A 141 -6.35 5.00 12.85
C ARG A 141 -5.20 4.35 12.08
N GLY A 142 -4.80 3.14 12.49
CA GLY A 142 -3.71 2.41 11.85
C GLY A 142 -4.05 2.00 10.43
N MET A 143 -3.10 2.20 9.52
CA MET A 143 -3.24 1.84 8.12
C MET A 143 -1.98 1.14 7.62
N LEU A 144 -2.14 -0.03 7.01
CA LEU A 144 -1.07 -0.76 6.33
C LEU A 144 -1.39 -0.87 4.84
N GLN A 145 -0.52 -0.37 3.98
CA GLN A 145 -0.67 -0.44 2.54
C GLN A 145 0.59 -0.99 1.88
N ALA A 146 0.49 -2.15 1.25
CA ALA A 146 1.60 -2.80 0.56
C ALA A 146 1.29 -3.06 -0.92
N GLY A 147 2.21 -2.70 -1.81
CA GLY A 147 2.18 -3.12 -3.21
C GLY A 147 2.50 -4.61 -3.42
N GLY A 148 3.00 -5.28 -2.38
CA GLY A 148 3.29 -6.72 -2.33
C GLY A 148 2.58 -7.39 -1.17
N ASN A 149 3.32 -8.21 -0.41
CA ASN A 149 2.79 -8.99 0.70
C ASN A 149 2.89 -8.23 2.04
N ILE A 150 2.00 -8.55 2.97
CA ILE A 150 2.06 -8.07 4.36
C ILE A 150 2.26 -9.28 5.26
N THR A 151 3.24 -9.20 6.17
CA THR A 151 3.46 -10.21 7.22
C THR A 151 3.45 -9.51 8.57
N ALA A 152 2.60 -9.96 9.49
CA ALA A 152 2.52 -9.40 10.85
C ALA A 152 2.03 -10.47 11.82
N ARG A 153 2.54 -10.57 13.04
CA ARG A 153 2.03 -11.57 14.00
C ARG A 153 0.59 -11.25 14.43
N PHE A 154 0.31 -10.00 14.76
CA PHE A 154 -1.04 -9.59 15.16
C PHE A 154 -1.45 -8.28 14.49
N ILE A 155 -2.75 -8.18 14.17
CA ILE A 155 -3.35 -7.01 13.54
C ILE A 155 -4.63 -6.69 14.30
N GLU A 156 -4.65 -5.53 14.97
CA GLU A 156 -5.80 -5.10 15.76
C GLU A 156 -6.26 -3.70 15.34
N LYS A 157 -7.58 -3.51 15.17
CA LYS A 157 -8.22 -2.21 14.90
C LYS A 157 -7.51 -1.40 13.80
N THR A 158 -7.22 -2.05 12.68
CA THR A 158 -6.39 -1.51 11.61
C THR A 158 -7.06 -1.72 10.25
N GLN A 159 -6.85 -0.78 9.33
CA GLN A 159 -7.17 -0.96 7.92
C GLN A 159 -5.95 -1.51 7.17
N VAL A 160 -6.11 -2.64 6.49
CA VAL A 160 -5.02 -3.33 5.80
C VAL A 160 -5.36 -3.50 4.33
N GLN A 161 -4.45 -3.05 3.46
CA GLN A 161 -4.55 -3.16 2.01
C GLN A 161 -3.28 -3.79 1.44
N ALA A 162 -3.40 -4.92 0.75
CA ALA A 162 -2.27 -5.58 0.10
C ALA A 162 -2.63 -6.02 -1.32
N LYS A 163 -1.77 -5.69 -2.29
CA LYS A 163 -1.89 -6.23 -3.65
C LYS A 163 -1.41 -7.68 -3.74
N GLY A 164 -0.55 -8.11 -2.83
CA GLY A 164 -0.09 -9.49 -2.69
C GLY A 164 -0.97 -10.30 -1.75
N SER A 165 -0.34 -11.01 -0.81
CA SER A 165 -0.98 -11.86 0.20
C SER A 165 -0.72 -11.32 1.61
N LEU A 166 -1.62 -11.64 2.55
CA LEU A 166 -1.48 -11.34 3.96
C LEU A 166 -1.17 -12.61 4.75
N PHE A 167 -0.12 -12.56 5.55
CA PHE A 167 0.26 -13.59 6.50
C PHE A 167 0.21 -13.03 7.92
N SER A 168 -0.58 -13.66 8.78
CA SER A 168 -0.63 -13.25 10.19
C SER A 168 -0.97 -14.36 11.16
N ASP A 169 -0.75 -14.16 12.45
CA ASP A 169 -1.11 -15.16 13.46
C ASP A 169 -2.47 -14.84 14.08
N TYR A 170 -2.88 -13.58 14.08
CA TYR A 170 -4.10 -13.10 14.72
C TYR A 170 -4.61 -11.81 14.09
N ILE A 171 -5.92 -11.74 13.82
CA ILE A 171 -6.60 -10.54 13.30
C ILE A 171 -7.84 -10.26 14.16
N ALA A 172 -7.95 -9.04 14.69
CA ALA A 172 -9.11 -8.61 15.46
C ALA A 172 -9.60 -7.22 15.07
N HIS A 173 -10.92 -7.07 14.99
CA HIS A 173 -11.62 -5.80 14.70
C HIS A 173 -11.00 -5.00 13.56
N SER A 174 -10.53 -5.67 12.52
CA SER A 174 -9.77 -5.05 11.42
C SER A 174 -10.48 -5.23 10.09
N THR A 175 -10.27 -4.26 9.20
CA THR A 175 -10.76 -4.34 7.82
C THR A 175 -9.59 -4.68 6.93
N VAL A 176 -9.61 -5.88 6.36
CA VAL A 176 -8.52 -6.46 5.57
C VAL A 176 -8.98 -6.61 4.13
N SER A 177 -8.22 -6.03 3.20
CA SER A 177 -8.47 -6.09 1.75
C SER A 177 -7.22 -6.57 1.03
N VAL A 178 -7.28 -7.77 0.46
CA VAL A 178 -6.12 -8.46 -0.13
C VAL A 178 -6.48 -9.06 -1.48
N PHE A 179 -5.63 -8.86 -2.49
CA PHE A 179 -5.83 -9.45 -3.83
C PHE A 179 -5.49 -10.94 -3.91
N GLY A 180 -4.45 -11.34 -3.19
CA GLY A 180 -4.00 -12.73 -3.13
C GLY A 180 -4.77 -13.53 -2.07
N ARG A 181 -4.01 -14.17 -1.19
CA ARG A 181 -4.54 -15.00 -0.12
C ARG A 181 -4.39 -14.35 1.24
N VAL A 182 -5.29 -14.67 2.15
CA VAL A 182 -5.16 -14.37 3.58
C VAL A 182 -4.88 -15.69 4.29
N ALA A 183 -3.67 -15.86 4.79
CA ALA A 183 -3.25 -17.08 5.47
C ALA A 183 -2.90 -16.77 6.92
N LEU A 184 -3.71 -17.29 7.83
CA LEU A 184 -3.40 -17.24 9.25
C LEU A 184 -2.60 -18.46 9.66
N SER A 185 -1.40 -18.22 10.19
CA SER A 185 -0.46 -19.26 10.60
C SER A 185 -0.07 -19.03 12.06
N GLY A 186 -0.04 -20.08 12.88
CA GLY A 186 0.37 -19.95 14.28
C GLY A 186 -0.50 -20.75 15.23
N ARG A 187 -0.21 -20.64 16.54
CA ARG A 187 -0.89 -21.41 17.59
C ARG A 187 -2.37 -21.04 17.73
N HIS A 188 -2.69 -19.76 17.53
CA HIS A 188 -4.05 -19.23 17.71
C HIS A 188 -4.78 -19.00 16.38
N ALA A 189 -4.11 -18.52 15.32
CA ALA A 189 -4.66 -18.37 13.96
C ALA A 189 -6.16 -17.99 13.94
N LYS A 190 -6.50 -16.95 14.73
CA LYS A 190 -7.88 -16.56 15.06
C LYS A 190 -8.22 -15.23 14.41
N ILE A 191 -9.41 -15.16 13.83
CA ILE A 191 -10.05 -13.94 13.32
C ILE A 191 -11.16 -13.57 14.30
N ILE A 192 -11.31 -12.30 14.69
CA ILE A 192 -12.41 -11.85 15.55
C ILE A 192 -13.01 -10.56 15.01
N GLY A 193 -14.33 -10.52 14.83
CA GLY A 193 -15.08 -9.30 14.52
C GLY A 193 -14.49 -8.48 13.37
N SER A 194 -13.93 -9.15 12.36
CA SER A 194 -13.14 -8.52 11.30
C SER A 194 -13.82 -8.69 9.95
N VAL A 195 -13.60 -7.72 9.06
CA VAL A 195 -14.06 -7.78 7.67
C VAL A 195 -12.87 -8.18 6.80
N ILE A 196 -12.87 -9.39 6.28
CA ILE A 196 -11.79 -9.93 5.45
C ILE A 196 -12.28 -10.07 4.03
N ARG A 197 -11.60 -9.41 3.10
CA ARG A 197 -11.83 -9.50 1.67
C ARG A 197 -10.59 -10.07 1.02
N ALA A 198 -10.70 -11.25 0.42
CA ALA A 198 -9.59 -11.93 -0.23
C ALA A 198 -9.95 -12.31 -1.68
N GLY A 199 -9.00 -12.16 -2.60
CA GLY A 199 -9.24 -12.51 -4.00
C GLY A 199 -9.16 -14.02 -4.29
N LYS A 200 -8.33 -14.79 -3.55
CA LYS A 200 -8.11 -16.22 -3.87
C LYS A 200 -8.58 -17.18 -2.78
N GLU A 201 -7.96 -17.12 -1.61
CA GLU A 201 -8.23 -18.06 -0.52
C GLU A 201 -8.09 -17.38 0.85
N VAL A 202 -8.87 -17.87 1.82
CA VAL A 202 -8.75 -17.51 3.23
C VAL A 202 -8.50 -18.78 4.02
N VAL A 203 -7.36 -18.83 4.70
CA VAL A 203 -6.96 -19.96 5.55
C VAL A 203 -6.93 -19.46 6.99
N ALA A 204 -7.72 -20.08 7.86
CA ALA A 204 -7.76 -19.77 9.27
C ALA A 204 -7.91 -21.03 10.12
N ARG A 205 -7.64 -20.94 11.42
CA ARG A 205 -7.95 -22.01 12.36
C ARG A 205 -9.24 -21.71 13.11
N HIS A 206 -9.40 -20.48 13.58
CA HIS A 206 -10.57 -20.07 14.32
C HIS A 206 -11.17 -18.80 13.73
N VAL A 207 -12.48 -18.77 13.55
CA VAL A 207 -13.23 -17.59 13.14
C VAL A 207 -14.21 -17.26 14.24
N GLY A 208 -14.04 -16.08 14.83
CA GLY A 208 -14.85 -15.57 15.92
C GLY A 208 -16.10 -14.84 15.41
N ALA A 209 -17.05 -14.66 16.32
CA ALA A 209 -18.34 -14.05 16.04
C ALA A 209 -18.21 -12.66 15.38
N SER A 210 -19.27 -12.29 14.65
CA SER A 210 -19.36 -11.00 13.94
C SER A 210 -18.27 -10.76 12.88
N SER A 211 -17.64 -11.83 12.37
CA SER A 211 -16.70 -11.74 11.26
C SER A 211 -17.43 -11.83 9.92
N LEU A 212 -17.01 -11.00 8.96
CA LEU A 212 -17.47 -11.04 7.58
C LEU A 212 -16.30 -11.46 6.69
N ILE A 213 -16.41 -12.61 6.04
CA ILE A 213 -15.38 -13.11 5.13
C ILE A 213 -15.95 -13.11 3.72
N GLU A 214 -15.29 -12.39 2.82
CA GLU A 214 -15.68 -12.25 1.42
C GLU A 214 -14.54 -12.80 0.55
N ILE A 215 -14.84 -13.82 -0.25
CA ILE A 215 -13.95 -14.36 -1.29
C ILE A 215 -14.64 -14.20 -2.63
N GLY A 216 -13.89 -13.98 -3.71
CA GLY A 216 -14.48 -14.01 -5.04
C GLY A 216 -14.29 -12.72 -5.84
N VAL A 217 -14.08 -11.63 -5.10
CA VAL A 217 -14.30 -10.28 -5.61
C VAL A 217 -13.05 -9.47 -5.30
N SER A 218 -12.44 -8.88 -6.33
CA SER A 218 -11.25 -8.06 -6.12
C SER A 218 -11.62 -6.86 -5.22
N PRO A 219 -10.90 -6.64 -4.11
CA PRO A 219 -11.24 -5.57 -3.17
C PRO A 219 -11.20 -4.18 -3.81
N GLU A 220 -10.31 -3.95 -4.78
CA GLU A 220 -10.25 -2.70 -5.55
C GLU A 220 -11.50 -2.49 -6.40
N MET A 221 -12.00 -3.51 -7.10
CA MET A 221 -13.20 -3.33 -7.92
C MET A 221 -14.45 -3.12 -7.07
N ARG A 222 -14.56 -3.78 -5.91
CA ARG A 222 -15.66 -3.51 -4.97
C ARG A 222 -15.54 -2.14 -4.32
N ALA A 223 -14.33 -1.72 -3.94
CA ALA A 223 -14.10 -0.36 -3.42
C ALA A 223 -14.41 0.70 -4.48
N ARG A 224 -14.01 0.47 -5.73
CA ARG A 224 -14.35 1.31 -6.88
C ARG A 224 -15.84 1.33 -7.15
N LEU A 225 -16.51 0.19 -7.08
CA LEU A 225 -17.96 0.07 -7.24
C LEU A 225 -18.69 0.84 -6.13
N ALA A 226 -18.29 0.67 -4.86
CA ALA A 226 -18.86 1.44 -3.75
C ALA A 226 -18.63 2.95 -3.90
N ALA A 227 -17.44 3.37 -4.35
CA ALA A 227 -17.12 4.77 -4.61
C ALA A 227 -17.95 5.34 -5.79
N LEU A 228 -18.17 4.55 -6.85
CA LEU A 228 -19.02 4.93 -7.98
C LEU A 228 -20.49 4.98 -7.59
N GLU A 229 -20.97 4.05 -6.76
CA GLU A 229 -22.33 4.07 -6.22
C GLU A 229 -22.55 5.30 -5.33
N GLU A 230 -21.60 5.63 -4.44
CA GLU A 230 -21.68 6.85 -3.64
C GLU A 230 -21.68 8.10 -4.55
N ARG A 231 -20.80 8.15 -5.55
CA ARG A 231 -20.79 9.24 -6.54
C ARG A 231 -22.11 9.34 -7.30
N GLN A 232 -22.72 8.21 -7.68
CA GLN A 232 -24.03 8.17 -8.34
C GLN A 232 -25.12 8.79 -7.45
N THR A 233 -25.14 8.44 -6.15
CA THR A 233 -26.12 9.03 -5.20
C THR A 233 -25.92 10.53 -5.04
N GLN A 234 -24.67 11.02 -5.04
CA GLN A 234 -24.37 12.44 -4.96
C GLN A 234 -24.83 13.20 -6.22
N ILE A 235 -24.56 12.66 -7.41
CA ILE A 235 -25.00 13.25 -8.69
C ILE A 235 -26.54 13.23 -8.78
N ALA A 236 -27.19 12.13 -8.39
CA ALA A 236 -28.64 12.04 -8.36
C ALA A 236 -29.27 13.09 -7.42
N ALA A 237 -28.69 13.31 -6.24
CA ALA A 237 -29.15 14.36 -5.32
C ALA A 237 -28.89 15.78 -5.85
N GLN A 238 -27.86 15.99 -6.68
CA GLN A 238 -27.63 17.25 -7.38
C GLN A 238 -28.65 17.48 -8.50
N LEU A 239 -28.98 16.44 -9.27
CA LEU A 239 -30.03 16.48 -10.29
C LEU A 239 -31.40 16.79 -9.68
N GLU A 240 -31.77 16.15 -8.58
CA GLU A 240 -33.05 16.41 -7.88
C GLU A 240 -33.14 17.88 -7.42
N LYS A 241 -32.04 18.46 -6.91
CA LYS A 241 -31.99 19.88 -6.55
C LYS A 241 -32.17 20.78 -7.77
N ILE A 242 -31.50 20.47 -8.88
CA ILE A 242 -31.60 21.23 -10.13
C ILE A 242 -33.03 21.15 -10.68
N GLU A 243 -33.64 19.97 -10.68
CA GLU A 243 -35.03 19.76 -11.10
C GLU A 243 -36.03 20.51 -10.21
N SER A 244 -35.81 20.53 -8.89
CA SER A 244 -36.66 21.31 -7.99
C SER A 244 -36.57 22.83 -8.26
N VAL A 245 -35.40 23.33 -8.65
CA VAL A 245 -35.19 24.74 -9.02
C VAL A 245 -35.81 25.03 -10.40
N MET A 246 -35.70 24.12 -11.35
CA MET A 246 -36.38 24.25 -12.65
C MET A 246 -37.90 24.20 -12.52
N GLY A 247 -38.43 23.33 -11.64
CA GLY A 247 -39.86 23.21 -11.38
C GLY A 247 -40.46 24.36 -10.55
N ALA A 248 -39.64 25.06 -9.76
CA ALA A 248 -40.05 26.21 -8.95
C ALA A 248 -39.96 27.56 -9.69
N MET A 249 -39.44 27.59 -10.92
CA MET A 249 -39.43 28.79 -11.76
C MET A 249 -40.76 28.92 -12.53
N PRO A 250 -41.41 30.10 -12.54
CA PRO A 250 -42.63 30.32 -13.30
C PRO A 250 -42.38 30.13 -14.81
N LEU A 251 -43.29 29.41 -15.48
CA LEU A 251 -43.31 29.16 -16.92
C LEU A 251 -43.42 30.43 -17.80
N ASP A 252 -43.50 31.61 -17.21
CA ASP A 252 -43.83 32.88 -17.87
C ASP A 252 -42.60 33.72 -18.30
N GLU A 253 -41.36 33.32 -17.94
CA GLU A 253 -40.18 33.93 -18.55
C GLU A 253 -39.79 33.17 -19.84
N PRO A 254 -39.74 33.85 -21.00
CA PRO A 254 -39.37 33.20 -22.26
C PRO A 254 -37.98 32.55 -22.10
N GLY A 255 -37.83 31.33 -22.61
CA GLY A 255 -36.71 30.40 -22.39
C GLY A 255 -35.32 30.83 -22.88
N ASP A 256 -34.99 32.13 -22.86
CA ASP A 256 -33.74 32.74 -23.31
C ASP A 256 -32.89 33.35 -22.18
N SER A 257 -33.30 33.23 -20.91
CA SER A 257 -32.42 33.66 -19.81
C SER A 257 -31.16 32.77 -19.79
N PRO A 258 -29.93 33.34 -19.82
CA PRO A 258 -28.68 32.58 -19.88
C PRO A 258 -28.48 31.64 -18.68
N LEU A 259 -29.25 31.83 -17.61
CA LEU A 259 -29.34 30.92 -16.47
C LEU A 259 -30.10 29.63 -16.82
N HIS A 260 -31.20 29.68 -17.58
CA HIS A 260 -31.95 28.50 -18.01
C HIS A 260 -31.12 27.61 -18.95
N GLN A 261 -30.42 28.20 -19.92
CA GLN A 261 -29.49 27.44 -20.77
C GLN A 261 -28.35 26.81 -19.96
N LYS A 262 -27.77 27.55 -19.01
CA LYS A 262 -26.71 26.98 -18.15
C LYS A 262 -27.22 25.86 -17.26
N LEU A 263 -28.43 25.98 -16.69
CA LEU A 263 -29.03 24.95 -15.84
C LEU A 263 -29.40 23.70 -16.67
N ALA A 264 -29.99 23.89 -17.85
CA ALA A 264 -30.32 22.80 -18.76
C ALA A 264 -29.06 22.08 -19.29
N MET A 265 -28.01 22.83 -19.65
CA MET A 265 -26.73 22.24 -20.03
C MET A 265 -26.07 21.48 -18.86
N ALA A 266 -26.16 22.00 -17.63
CA ALA A 266 -25.65 21.31 -16.44
C ALA A 266 -26.46 20.05 -16.10
N HIS A 267 -27.78 20.07 -16.30
CA HIS A 267 -28.66 18.91 -16.13
C HIS A 267 -28.29 17.80 -17.12
N VAL A 268 -28.19 18.12 -18.42
CA VAL A 268 -27.76 17.17 -19.46
C VAL A 268 -26.34 16.63 -19.21
N GLN A 269 -25.42 17.46 -18.72
CA GLN A 269 -24.05 17.03 -18.35
C GLN A 269 -24.06 16.04 -17.19
N LEU A 270 -24.82 16.32 -16.13
CA LEU A 270 -24.91 15.43 -14.97
C LEU A 270 -25.65 14.12 -15.30
N GLU A 271 -26.67 14.16 -16.16
CA GLU A 271 -27.35 12.96 -16.66
C GLU A 271 -26.41 12.07 -17.49
N THR A 272 -25.59 12.67 -18.37
CA THR A 272 -24.59 11.92 -19.14
C THR A 272 -23.50 11.33 -18.24
N GLU A 273 -23.04 12.05 -17.22
CA GLU A 273 -22.14 11.51 -16.19
C GLU A 273 -22.78 10.35 -15.39
N LEU A 274 -24.06 10.47 -15.05
CA LEU A 274 -24.81 9.43 -14.32
C LEU A 274 -24.97 8.17 -15.17
N ALA A 275 -25.32 8.33 -16.46
CA ALA A 275 -25.41 7.22 -17.40
C ALA A 275 -24.04 6.55 -17.62
N GLY A 276 -22.96 7.32 -17.69
CA GLY A 276 -21.59 6.80 -17.75
C GLY A 276 -21.22 5.99 -16.51
N CYS A 277 -21.48 6.53 -15.31
CA CYS A 277 -21.25 5.82 -14.06
C CYS A 277 -22.08 4.54 -13.96
N ALA A 278 -23.35 4.57 -14.38
CA ALA A 278 -24.25 3.41 -14.37
C ALA A 278 -23.72 2.27 -15.28
N SER A 279 -23.27 2.60 -16.48
CA SER A 279 -22.66 1.63 -17.39
C SER A 279 -21.38 1.04 -16.82
N GLU A 280 -20.52 1.85 -16.20
CA GLU A 280 -19.29 1.37 -15.58
C GLU A 280 -19.56 0.47 -14.37
N ILE A 281 -20.57 0.78 -13.55
CA ILE A 281 -21.04 -0.08 -12.45
C ILE A 281 -21.53 -1.43 -13.01
N GLU A 282 -22.31 -1.43 -14.09
CA GLU A 282 -22.83 -2.66 -14.69
C GLU A 282 -21.71 -3.53 -15.26
N MET A 283 -20.72 -2.93 -15.94
CA MET A 283 -19.51 -3.63 -16.39
C MET A 283 -18.68 -4.19 -15.23
N LEU A 284 -18.51 -3.43 -14.15
CA LEU A 284 -17.79 -3.92 -12.98
C LEU A 284 -18.56 -5.08 -12.30
N ARG A 285 -19.89 -5.02 -12.24
CA ARG A 285 -20.72 -6.11 -11.69
C ARG A 285 -20.61 -7.39 -12.51
N THR A 286 -20.56 -7.31 -13.84
CA THR A 286 -20.41 -8.50 -14.69
C THR A 286 -19.03 -9.12 -14.56
N VAL A 287 -17.96 -8.32 -14.53
CA VAL A 287 -16.60 -8.83 -14.31
C VAL A 287 -16.43 -9.40 -12.89
N LEU A 288 -17.08 -8.82 -11.88
CA LEU A 288 -17.09 -9.38 -10.52
C LEU A 288 -17.92 -10.67 -10.41
N ALA A 289 -18.83 -10.93 -11.35
CA ALA A 289 -19.56 -12.19 -11.44
C ALA A 289 -18.75 -13.28 -12.17
N GLU A 290 -17.62 -12.95 -12.80
CA GLU A 290 -16.68 -13.96 -13.29
C GLU A 290 -16.11 -14.72 -12.10
N ARG A 291 -16.51 -15.99 -12.01
CA ARG A 291 -16.25 -16.87 -10.89
C ARG A 291 -14.75 -17.00 -10.65
N SER A 292 -14.28 -16.51 -9.50
CA SER A 292 -12.96 -16.91 -9.02
C SER A 292 -13.19 -18.11 -8.10
N GLY A 293 -12.59 -19.25 -8.42
CA GLY A 293 -12.74 -20.51 -7.68
C GLY A 293 -12.16 -20.44 -6.26
N GLY A 294 -12.75 -19.59 -5.43
CA GLY A 294 -12.26 -19.19 -4.13
C GLY A 294 -12.52 -20.26 -3.08
N LYS A 295 -11.59 -20.38 -2.14
CA LYS A 295 -11.64 -21.42 -1.09
C LYS A 295 -11.45 -20.79 0.29
N VAL A 296 -12.36 -21.10 1.23
CA VAL A 296 -12.15 -20.81 2.65
C VAL A 296 -11.79 -22.12 3.34
N HIS A 297 -10.60 -22.20 3.93
CA HIS A 297 -10.19 -23.36 4.72
C HIS A 297 -10.14 -22.99 6.19
N ILE A 298 -11.02 -23.60 7.00
CA ILE A 298 -11.03 -23.42 8.44
C ILE A 298 -10.76 -24.75 9.13
N SER A 299 -9.59 -24.83 9.78
CA SER A 299 -9.08 -26.06 10.39
C SER A 299 -9.48 -26.25 11.86
N GLY A 300 -10.29 -25.36 12.43
CA GLY A 300 -10.73 -25.41 13.82
C GLY A 300 -12.19 -24.99 13.93
N LEU A 301 -12.49 -23.97 14.74
CA LEU A 301 -13.87 -23.61 15.09
C LEU A 301 -14.33 -22.31 14.41
N VAL A 302 -15.55 -22.34 13.87
CA VAL A 302 -16.29 -21.17 13.39
C VAL A 302 -17.40 -20.87 14.37
N GLU A 303 -17.34 -19.71 15.01
CA GLU A 303 -18.37 -19.24 15.93
C GLU A 303 -19.63 -18.76 15.15
N GLN A 304 -20.79 -18.85 15.80
CA GLN A 304 -22.05 -18.29 15.30
C GLN A 304 -21.94 -16.78 14.97
N ASP A 305 -22.86 -16.28 14.16
CA ASP A 305 -22.89 -14.89 13.65
C ASP A 305 -21.73 -14.54 12.71
N THR A 306 -21.08 -15.56 12.13
CA THR A 306 -20.12 -15.38 11.03
C THR A 306 -20.86 -15.35 9.70
N LYS A 307 -20.60 -14.32 8.89
CA LYS A 307 -21.11 -14.21 7.52
C LYS A 307 -19.99 -14.54 6.53
N LEU A 308 -20.25 -15.51 5.67
CA LEU A 308 -19.36 -15.92 4.59
C LEU A 308 -20.02 -15.55 3.26
N ILE A 309 -19.29 -14.84 2.41
CA ILE A 309 -19.72 -14.51 1.05
C ILE A 309 -18.67 -15.06 0.11
N ILE A 310 -19.05 -15.98 -0.77
CA ILE A 310 -18.15 -16.53 -1.78
C ILE A 310 -18.79 -16.30 -3.15
N ASP A 311 -18.13 -15.49 -3.98
CA ASP A 311 -18.65 -14.96 -5.25
C ASP A 311 -20.01 -14.25 -5.05
N SER A 312 -21.12 -14.97 -5.26
CA SER A 312 -22.51 -14.50 -5.11
C SER A 312 -23.31 -15.24 -4.02
N ALA A 313 -22.75 -16.30 -3.43
CA ALA A 313 -23.42 -17.08 -2.39
C ALA A 313 -23.14 -16.49 -1.01
N GLN A 314 -24.20 -16.25 -0.25
CA GLN A 314 -24.12 -15.82 1.14
C GLN A 314 -24.46 -17.01 2.06
N TYR A 315 -23.59 -17.27 3.01
CA TYR A 315 -23.78 -18.28 4.04
C TYR A 315 -23.65 -17.65 5.42
N LEU A 316 -24.72 -17.74 6.22
CA LEU A 316 -24.74 -17.29 7.61
C LEU A 316 -24.59 -18.50 8.52
N VAL A 317 -23.54 -18.50 9.33
CA VAL A 317 -23.29 -19.53 10.33
C VAL A 317 -24.25 -19.33 11.51
N ARG A 318 -25.25 -20.22 11.62
CA ARG A 318 -26.26 -20.19 12.70
C ARG A 318 -25.85 -20.93 13.97
N SER A 319 -24.85 -21.79 13.89
CA SER A 319 -24.39 -22.63 15.00
C SER A 319 -22.91 -22.93 14.82
N ASN A 320 -22.19 -23.10 15.93
CA ASN A 320 -20.76 -23.32 15.90
C ASN A 320 -20.43 -24.59 15.09
N MET A 321 -19.51 -24.46 14.14
CA MET A 321 -19.04 -25.57 13.32
C MET A 321 -17.55 -25.80 13.55
N GLU A 322 -17.14 -27.07 13.59
CA GLU A 322 -15.73 -27.46 13.67
C GLU A 322 -15.25 -28.06 12.34
N TYR A 323 -14.01 -27.81 11.97
CA TYR A 323 -13.29 -28.39 10.83
C TYR A 323 -14.02 -28.23 9.47
N ALA A 324 -14.37 -26.99 9.12
CA ALA A 324 -15.09 -26.70 7.89
C ALA A 324 -14.17 -26.15 6.80
N THR A 325 -14.06 -26.87 5.68
CA THR A 325 -13.60 -26.26 4.43
C THR A 325 -14.81 -25.86 3.61
N PHE A 326 -14.97 -24.56 3.39
CA PHE A 326 -16.01 -24.01 2.53
C PHE A 326 -15.42 -23.85 1.13
N ARG A 327 -15.94 -24.61 0.17
CA ARG A 327 -15.64 -24.42 -1.25
C ARG A 327 -16.93 -24.02 -1.96
N TYR A 328 -16.80 -23.09 -2.90
CA TYR A 328 -17.87 -22.83 -3.85
C TYR A 328 -17.88 -23.95 -4.88
N SER A 329 -18.94 -24.76 -4.90
CA SER A 329 -19.15 -25.80 -5.91
C SER A 329 -20.64 -25.85 -6.25
N GLU A 330 -20.96 -25.72 -7.53
CA GLU A 330 -22.33 -25.82 -8.08
C GLU A 330 -23.40 -24.90 -7.43
N GLY A 331 -23.02 -23.68 -7.02
CA GLY A 331 -23.99 -22.70 -6.50
C GLY A 331 -24.34 -22.87 -5.03
N GLU A 332 -23.73 -23.85 -4.35
CA GLU A 332 -23.80 -24.01 -2.91
C GLU A 332 -22.40 -23.98 -2.28
N VAL A 333 -22.36 -23.58 -1.02
CA VAL A 333 -21.15 -23.68 -0.22
C VAL A 333 -21.08 -25.11 0.31
N VAL A 334 -20.26 -25.95 -0.34
CA VAL A 334 -20.15 -27.37 0.01
C VAL A 334 -19.20 -27.52 1.20
N PHE A 335 -19.65 -28.30 2.18
CA PHE A 335 -18.89 -28.68 3.36
C PHE A 335 -18.06 -29.94 3.06
N GLY A 336 -16.74 -29.78 2.97
CA GLY A 336 -15.82 -30.91 2.99
C GLY A 336 -15.25 -31.11 4.39
N SER A 337 -15.24 -32.34 4.90
CA SER A 337 -14.39 -32.73 6.03
C SER A 337 -12.93 -32.47 5.67
N CYS A 338 -12.18 -31.74 6.52
CA CYS A 338 -10.77 -31.39 6.35
C CYS A 338 -9.96 -32.40 5.52
N GLU A 339 -9.73 -32.11 4.24
CA GLU A 339 -8.61 -32.70 3.52
C GLU A 339 -7.35 -32.09 4.13
N LYS A 340 -6.55 -32.95 4.80
CA LYS A 340 -5.22 -32.61 5.29
C LYS A 340 -4.39 -32.06 4.13
N THR A 341 -4.22 -30.75 4.05
CA THR A 341 -3.17 -30.16 3.21
C THR A 341 -1.82 -30.62 3.76
N ALA A 342 -1.12 -31.41 2.97
CA ALA A 342 0.21 -31.90 3.28
C ALA A 342 1.16 -30.72 3.54
N ARG A 343 2.04 -30.93 4.53
CA ARG A 343 3.08 -30.02 5.02
C ARG A 343 3.93 -29.40 3.92
#